data_AF-A0A0H5Q3Y0-F1
#
_entry.id   AF-A0A0H5Q3Y0-F1
#
_cell.length_a   1.000
_cell.length_b   1.000
_cell.length_c   1.000
_cell.angle_alpha   90.00
_cell.angle_beta   90.00
_cell.angle_gamma   90.00
#
_symmetry.space_group_name_H-M   'P 1'
#
loop_
_entity.id
_entity.type
_entity.pdbx_description
1 polymer ?
#
loop_
_entity_poly.entity_id
_entity_poly.type
_entity_poly.pdbx_seq_one_letter_code
_entity_poly.pdbx_strand_id
1 'polypeptide(L)'
;MAGEKHLYVVAQGTYTDSSLVTEQWQVGLRFYAAPGGAPDPVGTLSSAWDVVADSVSRTESLWRIDGNWRVEGGINDLNVDDWLNDQLAPAFTTWMAQAAISNVCRLDTLKVYPVGAPTGVVIPAPPYASGSPMTLTWTSSSPVGGGGATLMPLQVSIVQSHRTAQIGRRGRGRMYLPPSPIGAMSTAGSAASQVASSYISGSKAAQVALLEACQISTASEGFGCYPAIIGSPWSAYGLISQVQVGNYADSQRRRRGNLTETYSSTATSWH
;
A
#
# COMPACT_ATOMS: atom_id res chain seq x y z
N MET A 1 12.85 22.03 7.24
CA MET A 1 12.01 22.70 6.23
C MET A 1 10.56 22.43 6.63
N ALA A 2 9.72 23.45 6.66
CA ALA A 2 8.31 23.32 7.05
C ALA A 2 7.46 23.20 5.78
N GLY A 3 6.47 22.31 5.76
CA GLY A 3 5.50 22.21 4.68
C GLY A 3 5.76 21.13 3.62
N GLU A 4 6.78 20.28 3.79
CA GLU A 4 6.94 19.06 2.99
C GLU A 4 5.83 18.05 3.33
N LYS A 5 5.28 17.37 2.31
CA LYS A 5 4.11 16.50 2.47
C LYS A 5 4.20 15.27 1.57
N HIS A 6 3.47 14.22 1.93
CA HIS A 6 3.26 13.03 1.10
C HIS A 6 1.89 12.40 1.37
N LEU A 7 1.52 11.40 0.58
CA LEU A 7 0.27 10.67 0.75
C LEU A 7 0.52 9.29 1.37
N TYR A 8 -0.36 8.88 2.29
CA TYR A 8 -0.34 7.55 2.89
C TYR A 8 -1.65 6.83 2.60
N VAL A 9 -1.57 5.73 1.86
CA VAL A 9 -2.70 4.87 1.53
C VAL A 9 -2.73 3.71 2.50
N VAL A 10 -3.88 3.46 3.11
CA VAL A 10 -4.13 2.36 4.02
C VAL A 10 -5.24 1.48 3.46
N ALA A 11 -4.95 0.20 3.28
CA ALA A 11 -5.95 -0.82 2.98
C ALA A 11 -6.25 -1.60 4.25
N GLN A 12 -7.54 -1.70 4.60
CA GLN A 12 -7.99 -2.32 5.84
C GLN A 12 -9.18 -3.23 5.56
N GLY A 13 -9.25 -4.34 6.27
CA GLY A 13 -10.31 -5.31 6.08
C GLY A 13 -10.53 -6.26 7.24
N THR A 14 -11.63 -7.01 7.16
CA THR A 14 -12.03 -8.04 8.11
C THR A 14 -11.88 -9.44 7.50
N TYR A 15 -12.47 -10.42 8.19
CA TYR A 15 -12.54 -11.81 7.76
C TYR A 15 -13.99 -12.22 7.52
N THR A 16 -14.24 -13.14 6.60
CA THR A 16 -15.56 -13.76 6.39
C THR A 16 -15.86 -14.85 7.43
N ASP A 17 -14.83 -15.34 8.12
CA ASP A 17 -14.96 -16.32 9.20
C ASP A 17 -15.57 -15.68 10.45
N SER A 18 -16.70 -16.22 10.91
CA SER A 18 -17.43 -15.73 12.08
C SER A 18 -16.62 -15.82 13.39
N SER A 19 -15.60 -16.67 13.45
CA SER A 19 -14.70 -16.78 14.62
C SER A 19 -13.71 -15.62 14.71
N LEU A 20 -13.54 -14.84 13.64
CA LEU A 20 -12.57 -13.75 13.51
C LEU A 20 -13.22 -12.36 13.42
N VAL A 21 -14.48 -12.22 13.85
CA VAL A 21 -15.26 -10.97 13.72
C VAL A 21 -14.66 -9.78 14.47
N THR A 22 -13.83 -10.01 15.48
CA THR A 22 -13.11 -8.97 16.23
C THR A 22 -11.75 -8.64 15.64
N GLU A 23 -11.28 -9.44 14.68
CA GLU A 23 -9.96 -9.29 14.08
C GLU A 23 -10.05 -8.47 12.80
N GLN A 24 -9.01 -7.68 12.56
CA GLN A 24 -8.85 -6.89 11.34
C GLN A 24 -7.42 -7.03 10.84
N TRP A 25 -7.25 -6.87 9.54
CA TRP A 25 -5.94 -6.73 8.92
C TRP A 25 -5.79 -5.34 8.32
N GLN A 26 -4.54 -4.87 8.22
CA GLN A 26 -4.22 -3.60 7.62
C GLN A 26 -2.86 -3.65 6.95
N VAL A 27 -2.76 -3.04 5.77
CA VAL A 27 -1.50 -2.74 5.10
C VAL A 27 -1.44 -1.28 4.68
N GLY A 28 -0.24 -0.75 4.46
CA GLY A 28 -0.07 0.65 4.09
C GLY A 28 1.05 0.88 3.09
N LEU A 29 0.83 1.80 2.18
CA LEU A 29 1.79 2.26 1.17
C LEU A 29 1.88 3.78 1.20
N ARG A 30 3.10 4.30 1.04
CA ARG A 30 3.34 5.75 0.96
C ARG A 30 3.61 6.14 -0.47
N PHE A 31 3.19 7.35 -0.82
CA PHE A 31 3.30 7.88 -2.16
C PHE A 31 3.92 9.27 -2.11
N TYR A 32 4.91 9.49 -2.96
CA TYR A 32 5.39 10.82 -3.27
C TYR A 32 4.42 11.47 -4.25
N ALA A 33 3.89 12.64 -3.86
CA ALA A 33 3.02 13.47 -4.68
C ALA A 33 3.88 14.52 -5.38
N ALA A 34 3.93 14.45 -6.72
CA ALA A 34 4.87 15.14 -7.59
C ALA A 34 4.15 16.18 -8.47
N PRO A 35 3.92 17.41 -7.98
CA PRO A 35 3.51 18.49 -8.86
C PRO A 35 4.69 18.87 -9.77
N GLY A 36 4.51 18.82 -11.09
CA GLY A 36 5.48 19.41 -12.02
C GLY A 36 6.54 18.48 -12.62
N GLY A 37 6.28 17.18 -12.76
CA GLY A 37 7.08 16.27 -13.60
C GLY A 37 7.54 14.98 -12.92
N ALA A 38 8.22 14.13 -13.69
CA ALA A 38 8.70 12.85 -13.20
C ALA A 38 9.77 13.06 -12.11
N PRO A 39 9.62 12.46 -10.92
CA PRO A 39 10.59 12.59 -9.84
C PRO A 39 11.89 11.83 -10.10
N ASP A 40 12.98 12.32 -9.49
CA ASP A 40 14.20 11.54 -9.33
C ASP A 40 13.94 10.28 -8.47
N PRO A 41 14.73 9.20 -8.63
CA PRO A 41 14.56 7.98 -7.83
C PRO A 41 14.69 8.18 -6.30
N VAL A 42 15.39 9.25 -5.88
CA VAL A 42 15.58 9.64 -4.48
C VAL A 42 15.61 11.15 -4.39
N GLY A 43 14.90 11.74 -3.44
CA GLY A 43 14.87 13.19 -3.29
C GLY A 43 14.25 13.68 -1.98
N THR A 44 13.97 14.98 -1.93
CA THR A 44 13.23 15.62 -0.83
C THR A 44 11.75 15.71 -1.18
N LEU A 45 10.88 15.58 -0.18
CA LEU A 45 9.45 15.72 -0.40
C LEU A 45 9.10 17.11 -0.93
N SER A 46 8.01 17.21 -1.68
CA SER A 46 7.55 18.47 -2.24
C SER A 46 6.79 19.27 -1.19
N SER A 47 6.94 20.59 -1.23
CA SER A 47 6.09 21.56 -0.55
C SER A 47 5.22 22.36 -1.53
N ALA A 48 5.21 21.99 -2.82
CA ALA A 48 4.56 22.73 -3.90
C ALA A 48 3.10 22.32 -4.12
N TRP A 49 2.44 21.79 -3.09
CA TRP A 49 1.02 21.49 -3.10
C TRP A 49 0.41 21.63 -1.72
N ASP A 50 -0.87 21.94 -1.67
CA ASP A 50 -1.63 22.17 -0.46
C ASP A 50 -2.83 21.21 -0.31
N VAL A 51 -3.25 21.04 0.94
CA VAL A 51 -4.45 20.28 1.28
C VAL A 51 -5.54 21.32 1.52
N VAL A 52 -6.54 21.35 0.65
CA VAL A 52 -7.65 22.32 0.71
C VAL A 52 -8.96 21.62 0.98
N ALA A 53 -9.91 22.31 1.62
CA ALA A 53 -11.22 21.74 1.88
C ALA A 53 -11.97 21.44 0.58
N ASP A 54 -12.55 20.26 0.51
CA ASP A 54 -13.43 19.86 -0.58
C ASP A 54 -14.38 18.78 -0.10
N SER A 55 -15.68 18.91 -0.32
CA SER A 55 -16.67 17.97 0.21
C SER A 55 -16.95 16.87 -0.80
N VAL A 56 -16.46 15.66 -0.54
CA VAL A 56 -16.69 14.49 -1.39
C VAL A 56 -17.66 13.53 -0.70
N SER A 57 -18.71 13.14 -1.42
CA SER A 57 -19.67 12.11 -1.02
C SER A 57 -20.20 11.41 -2.28
N ARG A 58 -19.42 10.47 -2.82
CA ARG A 58 -19.76 9.72 -4.04
C ARG A 58 -20.24 8.32 -3.67
N THR A 59 -21.37 7.89 -4.22
CA THR A 59 -21.89 6.53 -4.02
C THR A 59 -22.02 5.85 -5.38
N GLU A 60 -21.40 4.68 -5.49
CA GLU A 60 -21.57 3.76 -6.61
C GLU A 60 -22.26 2.48 -6.14
N SER A 61 -22.55 1.58 -7.08
CA SER A 61 -23.21 0.31 -6.79
C SER A 61 -22.44 -0.60 -5.81
N LEU A 62 -21.11 -0.54 -5.82
CA LEU A 62 -20.25 -1.45 -5.05
C LEU A 62 -19.55 -0.81 -3.85
N TRP A 63 -19.48 0.52 -3.82
CA TRP A 63 -18.70 1.25 -2.84
C TRP A 63 -19.19 2.69 -2.69
N ARG A 64 -18.71 3.35 -1.63
CA ARG A 64 -18.92 4.77 -1.36
C ARG A 64 -17.59 5.44 -1.04
N ILE A 65 -17.36 6.65 -1.56
CA ILE A 65 -16.24 7.51 -1.19
C ILE A 65 -16.75 8.71 -0.39
N ASP A 66 -16.13 8.94 0.76
CA ASP A 66 -16.37 10.11 1.61
C ASP A 66 -15.04 10.81 1.94
N GLY A 67 -15.05 12.13 1.93
CA GLY A 67 -13.92 12.93 2.39
C GLY A 67 -14.24 14.41 2.41
N ASN A 68 -13.28 15.18 2.91
CA ASN A 68 -13.44 16.62 3.12
C ASN A 68 -12.22 17.42 2.64
N TRP A 69 -11.42 16.88 1.72
CA TRP A 69 -10.24 17.55 1.20
C TRP A 69 -9.84 17.07 -0.19
N ARG A 70 -9.09 17.91 -0.90
CA ARG A 70 -8.34 17.54 -2.12
C ARG A 70 -6.92 18.09 -2.08
N VAL A 71 -6.10 17.71 -3.06
CA VAL A 71 -4.76 18.27 -3.25
C VAL A 71 -4.79 19.36 -4.31
N GLU A 72 -4.33 20.56 -3.97
CA GLU A 72 -4.14 21.66 -4.90
C GLU A 72 -2.65 21.81 -5.23
N GLY A 73 -2.29 21.64 -6.50
CA GLY A 73 -0.89 21.56 -6.98
C GLY A 73 -0.49 22.67 -7.96
N GLY A 74 -1.30 23.73 -8.07
CA GLY A 74 -1.10 24.83 -9.02
C GLY A 74 -1.88 24.60 -10.32
N ILE A 75 -1.19 24.26 -11.41
CA ILE A 75 -1.84 24.08 -12.73
C ILE A 75 -2.67 22.77 -12.77
N ASN A 76 -2.31 21.79 -11.94
CA ASN A 76 -3.00 20.51 -11.86
C ASN A 76 -3.30 20.16 -10.41
N ASP A 77 -4.57 19.89 -10.14
CA ASP A 77 -5.05 19.37 -8.87
C ASP A 77 -5.11 17.85 -8.93
N LEU A 78 -4.99 17.20 -7.77
CA LEU A 78 -5.28 15.77 -7.64
C LEU A 78 -6.61 15.62 -6.90
N ASN A 79 -7.62 15.17 -7.65
CA ASN A 79 -8.87 14.66 -7.11
C ASN A 79 -8.61 13.27 -6.52
N VAL A 80 -8.49 13.20 -5.20
CA VAL A 80 -8.09 11.98 -4.49
C VAL A 80 -9.19 10.91 -4.55
N ASP A 81 -10.44 11.32 -4.70
CA ASP A 81 -11.58 10.45 -4.92
C ASP A 81 -11.56 9.80 -6.30
N ASP A 82 -11.22 10.54 -7.35
CA ASP A 82 -10.96 9.96 -8.67
C ASP A 82 -9.80 8.98 -8.60
N TRP A 83 -8.69 9.35 -7.94
CA TRP A 83 -7.55 8.43 -7.76
C TRP A 83 -7.93 7.15 -7.00
N LEU A 84 -8.76 7.28 -5.96
CA LEU A 84 -9.29 6.17 -5.20
C LEU A 84 -10.14 5.23 -6.07
N ASN A 85 -11.02 5.80 -6.89
CA ASN A 85 -11.91 5.05 -7.75
C ASN A 85 -11.19 4.39 -8.93
N ASP A 86 -10.40 5.16 -9.67
CA ASP A 86 -9.95 4.76 -11.01
C ASP A 86 -8.64 3.95 -10.96
N GLN A 87 -7.80 4.18 -9.95
CA GLN A 87 -6.50 3.50 -9.82
C GLN A 87 -6.47 2.63 -8.56
N LEU A 88 -6.63 3.20 -7.37
CA LEU A 88 -6.37 2.47 -6.11
C LEU A 88 -7.35 1.29 -5.92
N ALA A 89 -8.66 1.49 -6.05
CA ALA A 89 -9.63 0.41 -5.82
C ALA A 89 -9.47 -0.77 -6.79
N PRO A 90 -9.35 -0.57 -8.12
CA PRO A 90 -9.06 -1.65 -9.06
C PRO A 90 -7.73 -2.35 -8.79
N ALA A 91 -6.69 -1.58 -8.47
CA ALA A 91 -5.36 -2.13 -8.18
C ALA A 91 -5.36 -3.00 -6.92
N PHE A 92 -5.96 -2.53 -5.82
CA PHE A 92 -6.08 -3.31 -4.59
C PHE A 92 -7.03 -4.51 -4.73
N THR A 93 -8.10 -4.39 -5.53
CA THR A 93 -8.99 -5.52 -5.84
C THR A 93 -8.23 -6.64 -6.55
N THR A 94 -7.43 -6.28 -7.57
CA THR A 94 -6.58 -7.24 -8.31
C THR A 94 -5.51 -7.84 -7.41
N TRP A 95 -4.87 -7.01 -6.58
CA TRP A 95 -3.86 -7.45 -5.62
C TRP A 95 -4.42 -8.43 -4.59
N MET A 96 -5.62 -8.17 -4.03
CA MET A 96 -6.29 -9.12 -3.11
C MET A 96 -6.40 -10.50 -3.76
N ALA A 97 -6.87 -10.57 -5.00
CA ALA A 97 -7.04 -11.82 -5.72
C ALA A 97 -5.71 -12.56 -6.01
N GLN A 98 -4.58 -11.85 -6.10
CA GLN A 98 -3.32 -12.41 -6.61
C GLN A 98 -2.18 -12.52 -5.58
N ALA A 99 -2.19 -11.74 -4.50
CA ALA A 99 -1.02 -11.56 -3.63
C ALA A 99 -0.76 -12.68 -2.62
N ALA A 100 -1.26 -13.90 -2.84
CA ALA A 100 -1.25 -15.01 -1.87
C ALA A 100 -2.06 -14.73 -0.60
N ILE A 101 -3.16 -14.00 -0.72
CA ILE A 101 -4.06 -13.69 0.39
C ILE A 101 -5.19 -14.72 0.39
N SER A 102 -5.58 -15.21 1.57
CA SER A 102 -6.70 -16.15 1.67
C SER A 102 -8.04 -15.52 1.28
N ASN A 103 -8.92 -16.31 0.68
CA ASN A 103 -10.28 -15.89 0.34
C ASN A 103 -11.19 -15.58 1.54
N VAL A 104 -10.77 -15.89 2.77
CA VAL A 104 -11.51 -15.40 3.95
C VAL A 104 -11.13 -13.98 4.32
N CYS A 105 -10.00 -13.45 3.83
CA CYS A 105 -9.67 -12.04 4.02
C CYS A 105 -10.48 -11.19 3.04
N ARG A 106 -11.16 -10.19 3.58
CA ARG A 106 -12.01 -9.26 2.85
C ARG A 106 -11.48 -7.84 2.99
N LEU A 107 -11.44 -7.07 1.90
CA LEU A 107 -11.04 -5.66 1.90
C LEU A 107 -12.26 -4.75 2.09
N ASP A 108 -12.31 -4.01 3.19
CA ASP A 108 -13.49 -3.20 3.54
C ASP A 108 -13.31 -1.72 3.23
N THR A 109 -12.10 -1.19 3.38
CA THR A 109 -11.83 0.22 3.15
C THR A 109 -10.45 0.49 2.55
N LEU A 110 -10.38 1.51 1.70
CA LEU A 110 -9.14 2.22 1.36
C LEU A 110 -9.22 3.63 1.91
N LYS A 111 -8.14 4.08 2.54
CA LYS A 111 -8.05 5.41 3.15
C LYS A 111 -6.80 6.10 2.64
N VAL A 112 -6.93 7.33 2.13
CA VAL A 112 -5.80 8.18 1.76
C VAL A 112 -5.66 9.29 2.80
N TYR A 113 -4.45 9.48 3.32
CA TYR A 113 -4.13 10.52 4.28
C TYR A 113 -3.06 11.45 3.70
N PRO A 114 -3.24 12.78 3.77
CA PRO A 114 -2.15 13.72 3.57
C PRO A 114 -1.34 13.78 4.86
N VAL A 115 -0.02 13.59 4.77
CA VAL A 115 0.87 13.52 5.93
C VAL A 115 1.99 14.55 5.79
N GLY A 116 2.21 15.33 6.84
CA GLY A 116 3.17 16.43 6.84
C GLY A 116 4.47 16.11 7.54
N ALA A 117 5.56 16.70 7.04
CA ALA A 117 6.84 16.77 7.73
C ALA A 117 6.87 17.94 8.73
N PRO A 118 7.73 17.90 9.76
CA PRO A 118 8.60 16.79 10.15
C PRO A 118 7.92 15.81 11.12
N THR A 119 6.63 16.00 11.40
CA THR A 119 5.93 15.26 12.46
C THR A 119 5.45 13.88 12.00
N GLY A 120 5.19 13.71 10.71
CA GLY A 120 4.57 12.50 10.17
C GLY A 120 3.10 12.37 10.58
N VAL A 121 2.46 13.49 10.94
CA VAL A 121 1.06 13.56 11.37
C VAL A 121 0.16 13.91 10.17
N VAL A 122 -1.08 13.45 10.22
CA VAL A 122 -2.10 13.76 9.21
C VAL A 122 -2.38 15.27 9.20
N ILE A 123 -2.41 15.87 8.01
CA ILE A 123 -2.65 17.29 7.81
C ILE A 123 -4.16 17.53 7.76
N PRO A 124 -4.73 18.43 8.58
CA PRO A 124 -6.09 18.88 8.39
C PRO A 124 -6.22 19.80 7.18
N ALA A 125 -7.28 19.63 6.40
CA ALA A 125 -7.68 20.64 5.42
C ALA A 125 -8.34 21.82 6.16
N PRO A 126 -7.96 23.07 5.91
CA PRO A 126 -8.69 24.21 6.46
C PRO A 126 -10.14 24.22 5.95
N PRO A 127 -11.16 24.46 6.79
CA PRO A 127 -11.10 24.96 8.16
C PRO A 127 -11.14 23.88 9.27
N TYR A 128 -10.98 22.60 8.94
CA TYR A 128 -11.11 21.51 9.91
C TYR A 128 -9.97 21.51 10.93
N ALA A 129 -10.30 21.21 12.19
CA ALA A 129 -9.30 21.16 13.28
C ALA A 129 -8.51 19.84 13.30
N SER A 130 -9.04 18.78 12.68
CA SER A 130 -8.44 17.46 12.62
C SER A 130 -8.38 16.95 11.18
N GLY A 131 -7.29 16.24 10.86
CA GLY A 131 -7.14 15.57 9.57
C GLY A 131 -8.02 14.34 9.49
N SER A 132 -8.72 14.19 8.37
CA SER A 132 -9.54 13.02 8.03
C SER A 132 -9.06 12.41 6.73
N PRO A 133 -9.14 11.07 6.60
CA PRO A 133 -8.83 10.43 5.33
C PRO A 133 -9.93 10.70 4.28
N MET A 134 -9.53 10.69 3.02
CA MET A 134 -10.45 10.34 1.94
C MET A 134 -10.66 8.83 2.00
N THR A 135 -11.89 8.36 2.15
CA THR A 135 -12.21 6.96 2.45
C THR A 135 -13.11 6.37 1.39
N LEU A 136 -12.65 5.32 0.71
CA LEU A 136 -13.50 4.41 -0.04
C LEU A 136 -13.91 3.25 0.87
N THR A 137 -15.21 2.97 0.94
CA THR A 137 -15.80 1.85 1.69
C THR A 137 -16.57 0.96 0.73
N TRP A 138 -16.24 -0.33 0.66
CA TRP A 138 -17.05 -1.30 -0.08
C TRP A 138 -18.35 -1.58 0.67
N THR A 139 -19.49 -1.52 -0.04
CA THR A 139 -20.82 -1.54 0.59
C THR A 139 -21.62 -2.81 0.31
N SER A 140 -21.48 -3.39 -0.89
CA SER A 140 -22.29 -4.54 -1.33
C SER A 140 -21.46 -5.78 -1.66
N SER A 141 -20.26 -5.62 -2.22
CA SER A 141 -19.32 -6.71 -2.47
C SER A 141 -17.89 -6.23 -2.27
N SER A 142 -17.30 -6.65 -1.16
CA SER A 142 -15.90 -6.39 -0.85
C SER A 142 -14.97 -7.36 -1.58
N PRO A 143 -13.83 -6.91 -2.11
CA PRO A 143 -12.80 -7.77 -2.66
C PRO A 143 -12.32 -8.78 -1.62
N VAL A 144 -12.11 -10.01 -2.05
CA VAL A 144 -11.59 -11.10 -1.20
C VAL A 144 -10.28 -11.63 -1.77
N GLY A 145 -9.50 -12.32 -0.92
CA GLY A 145 -8.30 -13.00 -1.39
C GLY A 145 -8.59 -14.12 -2.40
N GLY A 146 -7.59 -14.49 -3.19
CA GLY A 146 -7.71 -15.60 -4.16
C GLY A 146 -7.28 -16.98 -3.62
N GLY A 147 -6.71 -17.04 -2.42
CA GLY A 147 -6.18 -18.27 -1.82
C GLY A 147 -7.23 -19.14 -1.14
N GLY A 148 -6.83 -20.33 -0.65
CA GLY A 148 -7.72 -21.23 0.10
C GLY A 148 -8.19 -20.66 1.46
N ALA A 149 -9.26 -21.24 2.01
CA ALA A 149 -9.92 -20.73 3.22
C ALA A 149 -9.21 -21.07 4.53
N THR A 150 -8.46 -22.18 4.58
CA THR A 150 -7.71 -22.56 5.79
C THR A 150 -6.49 -21.66 5.93
N LEU A 151 -6.53 -20.78 6.93
CA LEU A 151 -5.52 -19.76 7.19
C LEU A 151 -4.26 -20.31 7.85
N MET A 152 -3.12 -19.70 7.55
CA MET A 152 -2.01 -19.67 8.51
C MET A 152 -2.43 -18.87 9.77
N PRO A 153 -1.78 -19.10 10.93
CA PRO A 153 -2.05 -18.27 12.11
C PRO A 153 -1.93 -16.77 11.78
N LEU A 154 -2.85 -15.94 12.30
CA LEU A 154 -2.93 -14.51 11.95
C LEU A 154 -1.64 -13.72 12.21
N GLN A 155 -0.79 -14.21 13.11
CA GLN A 155 0.50 -13.62 13.43
C GLN A 155 1.59 -13.91 12.39
N VAL A 156 1.36 -14.86 11.47
CA VAL A 156 2.31 -15.31 10.45
C VAL A 156 1.91 -14.73 9.09
N SER A 157 2.88 -14.18 8.37
CA SER A 157 2.62 -13.46 7.13
C SER A 157 3.75 -13.67 6.12
N ILE A 158 3.40 -13.75 4.84
CA ILE A 158 4.36 -13.57 3.76
C ILE A 158 4.71 -12.09 3.67
N VAL A 159 6.00 -11.77 3.65
CA VAL A 159 6.46 -10.38 3.69
C VAL A 159 6.92 -9.93 2.32
N GLN A 160 6.29 -8.87 1.81
CA GLN A 160 6.77 -8.15 0.64
C GLN A 160 7.73 -7.06 1.10
N SER A 161 8.99 -7.18 0.71
CA SER A 161 10.03 -6.19 0.98
C SER A 161 10.22 -5.29 -0.24
N HIS A 162 10.31 -3.99 0.00
CA HIS A 162 10.52 -2.97 -1.04
C HIS A 162 11.95 -2.42 -0.95
N ARG A 163 12.58 -2.17 -2.10
CA ARG A 163 13.88 -1.48 -2.20
C ARG A 163 13.74 -0.24 -3.06
N THR A 164 14.63 0.72 -2.82
CA THR A 164 14.79 1.94 -3.60
C THR A 164 16.26 2.10 -3.96
N ALA A 165 16.59 3.13 -4.76
CA ALA A 165 17.98 3.53 -5.01
C ALA A 165 18.66 4.15 -3.76
N GLN A 166 17.92 4.46 -2.69
CA GLN A 166 18.48 5.04 -1.48
C GLN A 166 19.24 3.98 -0.67
N ILE A 167 20.50 4.28 -0.38
CA ILE A 167 21.37 3.38 0.40
C ILE A 167 20.93 3.35 1.87
N GLY A 168 21.04 2.18 2.49
CA GLY A 168 20.84 1.99 3.93
C GLY A 168 19.41 1.61 4.32
N ARG A 169 19.04 1.86 5.58
CA ARG A 169 17.75 1.46 6.14
C ARG A 169 16.57 2.24 5.56
N ARG A 170 16.80 3.47 5.12
CA ARG A 170 15.75 4.38 4.61
C ARG A 170 15.24 3.98 3.23
N GLY A 171 16.05 3.34 2.39
CA GLY A 171 15.61 2.80 1.10
C GLY A 171 15.04 1.38 1.18
N ARG A 172 14.52 0.98 2.35
CA ARG A 172 14.02 -0.37 2.60
C ARG A 172 12.68 -0.31 3.33
N GLY A 173 11.68 -0.98 2.75
CA GLY A 173 10.31 -1.01 3.24
C GLY A 173 9.84 -2.45 3.35
N ARG A 174 8.80 -2.67 4.14
CA ARG A 174 8.15 -3.97 4.26
C ARG A 174 6.66 -3.81 4.42
N MET A 175 5.93 -4.70 3.79
CA MET A 175 4.50 -4.89 3.95
C MET A 175 4.26 -6.33 4.36
N TYR A 176 3.67 -6.52 5.53
CA TYR A 176 3.21 -7.82 6.00
C TYR A 176 1.85 -8.05 5.37
N LEU A 177 1.75 -9.07 4.51
CA LEU A 177 0.49 -9.39 3.85
C LEU A 177 -0.57 -9.86 4.84
N PRO A 178 -1.87 -9.66 4.52
CA PRO A 178 -2.94 -10.39 5.17
C PRO A 178 -2.69 -11.91 5.16
N PRO A 179 -3.28 -12.67 6.09
CA PRO A 179 -3.02 -14.10 6.23
C PRO A 179 -3.15 -14.88 4.91
N SER A 180 -2.07 -15.59 4.56
CA SER A 180 -2.06 -16.51 3.42
C SER A 180 -2.70 -17.85 3.81
N PRO A 181 -3.21 -18.62 2.82
CA PRO A 181 -3.67 -19.98 3.09
C PRO A 181 -2.53 -20.88 3.60
N ILE A 182 -2.85 -21.92 4.37
CA ILE A 182 -1.86 -22.92 4.82
C ILE A 182 -1.15 -23.61 3.65
N GLY A 183 -1.85 -23.74 2.50
CA GLY A 183 -1.28 -24.26 1.26
C GLY A 183 -0.19 -23.37 0.63
N ALA A 184 0.05 -22.16 1.18
CA ALA A 184 1.18 -21.32 0.79
C ALA A 184 2.53 -21.88 1.29
N MET A 185 2.51 -22.78 2.26
CA MET A 185 3.71 -23.44 2.78
C MET A 185 4.01 -24.70 1.97
N SER A 186 5.28 -24.87 1.60
CA SER A 186 5.77 -26.07 0.95
C SER A 186 5.73 -27.27 1.90
N THR A 187 5.25 -28.41 1.39
CA THR A 187 5.28 -29.72 2.06
C THR A 187 6.40 -30.62 1.54
N ALA A 188 7.20 -30.13 0.59
CA ALA A 188 8.16 -30.94 -0.14
C ALA A 188 9.54 -30.99 0.54
N GLY A 189 9.95 -32.20 0.96
CA GLY A 189 11.33 -32.53 1.33
C GLY A 189 11.99 -31.54 2.32
N SER A 190 13.23 -31.15 2.03
CA SER A 190 14.00 -30.19 2.85
C SER A 190 13.45 -28.75 2.82
N ALA A 191 12.49 -28.45 1.94
CA ALA A 191 11.80 -27.17 1.87
C ALA A 191 10.51 -27.17 2.71
N ALA A 192 10.21 -28.24 3.45
CA ALA A 192 9.12 -28.26 4.40
C ALA A 192 9.25 -27.06 5.35
N SER A 193 8.16 -26.29 5.52
CA SER A 193 8.11 -25.03 6.30
C SER A 193 8.70 -23.79 5.62
N GLN A 194 9.03 -23.84 4.32
CA GLN A 194 9.28 -22.66 3.49
C GLN A 194 8.02 -22.24 2.73
N VAL A 195 7.95 -20.98 2.30
CA VAL A 195 6.91 -20.51 1.38
C VAL A 195 7.13 -21.19 0.03
N ALA A 196 6.07 -21.76 -0.55
CA ALA A 196 6.15 -22.43 -1.84
C ALA A 196 6.50 -21.46 -2.97
N SER A 197 7.30 -21.91 -3.94
CA SER A 197 7.86 -21.06 -5.01
C SER A 197 6.80 -20.38 -5.89
N SER A 198 5.65 -21.03 -6.09
CA SER A 198 4.50 -20.46 -6.79
C SER A 198 3.92 -19.25 -6.05
N TYR A 199 3.81 -19.32 -4.73
CA TYR A 199 3.33 -18.21 -3.90
C TYR A 199 4.35 -17.07 -3.82
N ILE A 200 5.65 -17.37 -3.72
CA ILE A 200 6.71 -16.34 -3.80
C ILE A 200 6.61 -15.58 -5.13
N SER A 201 6.48 -16.30 -6.25
CA SER A 201 6.41 -15.71 -7.58
C SER A 201 5.13 -14.91 -7.78
N GLY A 202 3.99 -15.46 -7.37
CA GLY A 202 2.67 -14.82 -7.44
C GLY A 202 2.59 -13.54 -6.59
N SER A 203 2.97 -13.61 -5.31
CA SER A 203 2.97 -12.45 -4.42
C SER A 203 3.89 -11.33 -4.90
N LYS A 204 5.02 -11.67 -5.52
CA LYS A 204 5.94 -10.67 -6.07
C LYS A 204 5.35 -10.00 -7.31
N ALA A 205 4.82 -10.77 -8.26
CA ALA A 205 4.18 -10.23 -9.45
C ALA A 205 2.97 -9.36 -9.11
N ALA A 206 2.11 -9.83 -8.19
CA ALA A 206 0.96 -9.09 -7.70
C ALA A 206 1.36 -7.75 -7.04
N GLN A 207 2.47 -7.72 -6.31
CA GLN A 207 2.94 -6.49 -5.69
C GLN A 207 3.49 -5.49 -6.70
N VAL A 208 4.23 -5.95 -7.70
CA VAL A 208 4.71 -5.08 -8.78
C VAL A 208 3.50 -4.49 -9.51
N ALA A 209 2.52 -5.32 -9.88
CA ALA A 209 1.29 -4.88 -10.52
C ALA A 209 0.49 -3.89 -9.67
N LEU A 210 0.41 -4.10 -8.34
CA LEU A 210 -0.22 -3.12 -7.43
C LEU A 210 0.49 -1.77 -7.47
N LEU A 211 1.82 -1.78 -7.34
CA LEU A 211 2.61 -0.56 -7.34
C LEU A 211 2.43 0.20 -8.66
N GLU A 212 2.49 -0.52 -9.79
CA GLU A 212 2.27 -0.04 -11.17
C GLU A 212 0.88 0.54 -11.41
N ALA A 213 -0.17 -0.17 -11.01
CA ALA A 213 -1.54 0.28 -11.20
C ALA A 213 -1.94 1.44 -10.28
N CYS A 214 -1.31 1.59 -9.10
CA CYS A 214 -1.58 2.71 -8.20
C CYS A 214 -0.89 4.02 -8.62
N GLN A 215 0.09 3.97 -9.53
CA GLN A 215 0.84 5.15 -9.94
C GLN A 215 -0.01 6.04 -10.85
N ILE A 216 0.04 7.36 -10.61
CA ILE A 216 -0.35 8.37 -11.61
C ILE A 216 0.94 8.97 -12.16
N SER A 217 1.12 8.93 -13.48
CA SER A 217 2.25 9.57 -14.15
C SER A 217 1.94 11.04 -14.42
N THR A 218 2.93 11.90 -14.20
CA THR A 218 2.84 13.32 -14.55
C THR A 218 2.70 13.60 -16.04
N ALA A 219 2.98 12.61 -16.90
CA ALA A 219 2.94 12.78 -18.35
C ALA A 219 1.50 12.98 -18.89
N SER A 220 0.49 12.45 -18.19
CA SER A 220 -0.92 12.56 -18.60
C SER A 220 -1.68 13.66 -17.87
N GLU A 221 -1.33 13.91 -16.60
CA GLU A 221 -2.18 14.70 -15.70
C GLU A 221 -1.44 15.89 -15.05
N GLY A 222 -0.14 16.05 -15.31
CA GLY A 222 0.69 17.13 -14.76
C GLY A 222 0.83 17.15 -13.23
N PHE A 223 0.15 16.23 -12.54
CA PHE A 223 0.34 15.80 -11.17
C PHE A 223 0.63 14.29 -11.17
N GLY A 224 1.57 13.84 -10.34
CA GLY A 224 1.90 12.41 -10.25
C GLY A 224 1.89 11.89 -8.83
N CYS A 225 1.60 10.61 -8.69
CA CYS A 225 1.62 9.88 -7.42
C CYS A 225 2.45 8.62 -7.59
N TYR A 226 3.57 8.52 -6.87
CA TYR A 226 4.55 7.45 -7.06
C TYR A 226 4.77 6.68 -5.76
N PRO A 227 4.63 5.35 -5.74
CA PRO A 227 4.93 4.56 -4.54
C PRO A 227 6.37 4.75 -4.07
N ALA A 228 6.53 5.10 -2.80
CA ALA A 228 7.80 5.51 -2.23
C ALA A 228 7.98 5.00 -0.79
N ILE A 229 9.24 4.89 -0.39
CA ILE A 229 9.64 4.66 0.99
C ILE A 229 9.93 6.02 1.60
N ILE A 230 9.10 6.38 2.59
CA ILE A 230 9.14 7.66 3.28
C ILE A 230 9.11 7.36 4.77
N GLY A 231 10.09 7.88 5.51
CA GLY A 231 10.27 7.62 6.93
C GLY A 231 10.82 8.84 7.65
N SER A 232 10.77 8.84 8.99
CA SER A 232 11.29 9.94 9.82
C SER A 232 12.70 10.40 9.40
N PRO A 233 12.92 11.71 9.20
CA PRO A 233 12.09 12.85 9.64
C PRO A 233 10.97 13.27 8.66
N TRP A 234 10.60 12.39 7.74
CA TRP A 234 9.52 12.61 6.76
C TRP A 234 9.79 13.75 5.79
N SER A 235 11.06 14.02 5.49
CA SER A 235 11.48 15.08 4.56
C SER A 235 12.03 14.55 3.23
N ALA A 236 12.24 13.24 3.13
CA ALA A 236 12.89 12.61 1.99
C ALA A 236 12.16 11.34 1.59
N TYR A 237 12.33 10.97 0.33
CA TYR A 237 11.74 9.77 -0.25
C TYR A 237 12.78 8.98 -1.05
N GLY A 238 12.51 7.69 -1.22
CA GLY A 238 13.06 6.90 -2.32
C GLY A 238 11.93 6.18 -3.02
N LEU A 239 11.84 6.29 -4.35
CA LEU A 239 10.83 5.58 -5.13
C LEU A 239 11.08 4.08 -5.05
N ILE A 240 10.02 3.30 -4.91
CA ILE A 240 10.14 1.84 -4.87
C ILE A 240 10.55 1.36 -6.26
N SER A 241 11.72 0.72 -6.35
CA SER A 241 12.31 0.23 -7.59
C SER A 241 12.30 -1.28 -7.72
N GLN A 242 12.15 -2.00 -6.60
CA GLN A 242 12.21 -3.45 -6.58
C GLN A 242 11.34 -4.01 -5.45
N VAL A 243 10.67 -5.11 -5.76
CA VAL A 243 9.98 -5.96 -4.78
C VAL A 243 10.80 -7.22 -4.55
N GLN A 244 10.88 -7.65 -3.30
CA GLN A 244 11.51 -8.88 -2.87
C GLN A 244 10.56 -9.67 -1.96
N VAL A 245 10.50 -10.99 -2.14
CA VAL A 245 9.76 -11.90 -1.26
C VAL A 245 10.74 -12.99 -0.82
N GLY A 246 10.80 -13.23 0.48
CA GLY A 246 11.66 -14.26 1.06
C GLY A 246 10.98 -15.63 1.08
N ASN A 247 11.78 -16.68 1.23
CA ASN A 247 11.29 -18.05 1.28
C ASN A 247 10.78 -18.49 2.66
N TYR A 248 10.72 -17.60 3.64
CA TYR A 248 10.12 -17.87 4.95
C TYR A 248 8.99 -16.88 5.24
N ALA A 249 7.92 -17.40 5.83
CA ALA A 249 6.92 -16.53 6.45
C ALA A 249 7.51 -15.95 7.75
N ASP A 250 7.16 -14.70 8.04
CA ASP A 250 7.63 -13.98 9.21
C ASP A 250 6.50 -13.82 10.23
N SER A 251 6.86 -13.59 11.50
CA SER A 251 5.87 -13.19 12.50
C SER A 251 5.74 -11.67 12.52
N GLN A 252 4.52 -11.15 12.54
CA GLN A 252 4.26 -9.69 12.46
C GLN A 252 4.89 -8.90 13.63
N ARG A 253 5.11 -9.55 14.78
CA ARG A 253 5.73 -8.93 15.97
C ARG A 253 7.25 -9.08 16.04
N ARG A 254 7.85 -10.08 15.39
CA ARG A 254 9.29 -10.34 15.50
C ARG A 254 9.82 -10.99 14.24
N ARG A 255 10.82 -10.34 13.65
CA ARG A 255 11.58 -10.90 12.54
C ARG A 255 12.30 -12.17 13.00
N ARG A 256 12.16 -13.27 12.24
CA ARG A 256 12.97 -14.48 12.45
C ARG A 256 14.43 -14.19 12.06
N GLY A 257 15.21 -13.64 12.98
CA GLY A 257 16.61 -13.24 12.75
C GLY A 257 17.63 -14.38 12.62
N ASN A 258 17.23 -15.62 12.91
CA ASN A 258 18.14 -16.76 13.00
C ASN A 258 18.11 -17.69 11.77
N LEU A 259 17.25 -17.43 10.79
CA LEU A 259 17.16 -18.24 9.58
C LEU A 259 17.80 -17.50 8.40
N THR A 260 18.63 -18.21 7.63
CA THR A 260 19.16 -17.68 6.38
C THR A 260 18.05 -17.70 5.34
N GLU A 261 17.61 -16.52 4.92
CA GLU A 261 16.49 -16.35 3.99
C GLU A 261 17.01 -16.11 2.56
N THR A 262 16.43 -16.83 1.61
CA THR A 262 16.66 -16.59 0.18
C THR A 262 15.54 -15.71 -0.35
N TYR A 263 15.91 -14.63 -1.04
CA TYR A 263 14.96 -13.68 -1.61
C TYR A 263 14.82 -13.87 -3.11
N SER A 264 13.58 -13.88 -3.60
CA SER A 264 13.27 -13.68 -5.02
C SER A 264 12.92 -12.22 -5.26
N SER A 265 13.44 -11.62 -6.33
CA SER A 265 13.27 -10.20 -6.60
C SER A 265 12.80 -9.91 -8.02
N THR A 266 12.15 -8.77 -8.23
CA THR A 266 11.68 -8.24 -9.52
C THR A 266 11.65 -6.72 -9.46
N ALA A 267 12.09 -6.05 -10.52
CA ALA A 267 12.05 -4.60 -10.64
C ALA A 267 10.66 -4.10 -11.03
N THR A 268 10.34 -2.86 -10.67
CA THR A 268 9.22 -2.11 -11.26
C THR A 268 9.64 -1.50 -12.60
N SER A 269 8.68 -1.13 -13.45
CA SER A 269 8.92 -0.71 -14.84
C SER A 269 9.24 0.78 -15.06
N TRP A 270 9.05 1.64 -14.06
CA TRP A 270 9.09 3.11 -14.19
C TRP A 270 10.47 3.75 -13.96
N HIS A 271 11.56 3.05 -14.26
CA HIS A 271 12.94 3.61 -14.22
C HIS A 271 13.41 4.03 -15.61
#